data_AF-A0A2S6HNG5-F1
#
_entry.id   AF-A0A2S6HNG5-F1
#
_cell.length_a   1.000
_cell.length_b   1.000
_cell.length_c   1.000
_cell.angle_alpha   90.00
_cell.angle_beta   90.00
_cell.angle_gamma   90.00
#
_symmetry.space_group_name_H-M   'P 1'
#
loop_
_entity.id
_entity.type
_entity.pdbx_description
1 polymer ?
#
loop_
_entity_poly.entity_id
_entity_poly.type
_entity_poly.pdbx_seq_one_letter_code
_entity_poly.pdbx_strand_id
1 'polypeptide(L)'
;MFEQIITNVRNNVPLVHAITNYVTVNDCANIILASGGSPIMADDINEVTDITAISSALVLNMGTLNERTALSMLAAGKKANQCGLPVVFDPVGAGASAFRKKLAYQLLEEIQFSVIKGNISEIKFLAAGEGKTAGVDACEGDKVTEDNLKGVADFAKEFSKRTGSVIAITGAIDLVADGNLAYAVRNGHIMMSRITGTGCMLAAVTGSYVGANPGSILKASAAAVCGMGLCGELAYKKLSQLHGGTGTYRMLLIDEMSRLNEQMLEEGGKYECF
;
A
#
# COMPACT_ATOMS: atom_id res chain seq x y z
N MET A 1 1.13 11.88 16.68
CA MET A 1 -0.17 11.40 16.09
C MET A 1 -0.13 9.93 15.66
N PHE A 2 0.99 9.42 15.14
CA PHE A 2 1.13 8.03 14.69
C PHE A 2 1.78 7.07 15.71
N GLU A 3 2.21 7.57 16.87
CA GLU A 3 2.87 6.81 17.94
C GLU A 3 2.17 5.47 18.26
N GLN A 4 0.89 5.55 18.67
CA GLN A 4 0.12 4.35 19.03
C GLN A 4 -0.01 3.36 17.87
N ILE A 5 -0.03 3.83 16.62
CA ILE A 5 -0.13 2.96 15.44
C ILE A 5 1.11 2.05 15.34
N ILE A 6 2.31 2.63 15.45
CA ILE A 6 3.58 1.86 15.41
C ILE A 6 3.67 0.92 16.60
N THR A 7 3.36 1.41 17.79
CA THR A 7 3.40 0.60 19.02
C THR A 7 2.48 -0.61 18.90
N ASN A 8 1.28 -0.44 18.35
CA ASN A 8 0.34 -1.55 18.13
C ASN A 8 0.90 -2.60 17.16
N VAL A 9 1.59 -2.20 16.08
CA VAL A 9 2.20 -3.16 15.14
C VAL A 9 3.21 -4.04 15.86
N ARG A 10 4.11 -3.45 16.66
CA ARG A 10 5.14 -4.19 17.39
C ARG A 10 4.59 -5.07 18.49
N ASN A 11 3.55 -4.62 19.21
CA ASN A 11 2.98 -5.37 20.32
C ASN A 11 2.10 -6.53 19.83
N ASN A 12 1.37 -6.34 18.73
CA ASN A 12 0.40 -7.33 18.25
C ASN A 12 1.00 -8.28 17.21
N VAL A 13 2.11 -7.91 16.56
CA VAL A 13 2.80 -8.70 15.53
C VAL A 13 1.81 -9.29 14.51
N PRO A 14 1.09 -8.43 13.76
CA PRO A 14 -0.03 -8.85 12.93
C PRO A 14 0.42 -9.86 11.87
N LEU A 15 -0.34 -10.95 11.71
CA LEU A 15 -0.13 -11.90 10.62
C LEU A 15 -0.69 -11.30 9.32
N VAL A 16 0.19 -11.00 8.37
CA VAL A 16 -0.17 -10.39 7.09
C VAL A 16 -0.13 -11.46 6.01
N HIS A 17 -1.31 -11.83 5.52
CA HIS A 17 -1.43 -12.65 4.33
C HIS A 17 -1.25 -11.78 3.10
N ALA A 18 -0.24 -12.04 2.27
CA ALA A 18 0.02 -11.27 1.07
C ALA A 18 0.06 -12.16 -0.17
N ILE A 19 -0.93 -11.98 -1.04
CA ILE A 19 -0.95 -12.54 -2.39
C ILE A 19 -0.37 -11.48 -3.32
N THR A 20 0.94 -11.60 -3.59
CA THR A 20 1.71 -10.61 -4.35
C THR A 20 2.47 -11.22 -5.52
N ASN A 21 3.18 -10.37 -6.26
CA ASN A 21 3.90 -10.74 -7.46
C ASN A 21 5.24 -11.43 -7.16
N TYR A 22 5.65 -12.37 -8.02
CA TYR A 22 6.88 -13.14 -7.82
C TYR A 22 8.16 -12.30 -7.96
N VAL A 23 8.07 -11.09 -8.53
CA VAL A 23 9.22 -10.17 -8.68
C VAL A 23 9.63 -9.58 -7.32
N THR A 24 8.68 -9.39 -6.41
CA THR A 24 8.89 -8.61 -5.17
C THR A 24 8.48 -9.35 -3.90
N VAL A 25 8.03 -10.60 -4.01
CA VAL A 25 7.51 -11.40 -2.87
C VAL A 25 8.49 -11.49 -1.71
N ASN A 26 9.79 -11.69 -1.97
CA ASN A 26 10.80 -11.74 -0.92
C ASN A 26 10.97 -10.39 -0.20
N ASP A 27 10.92 -9.29 -0.95
CA ASP A 27 11.05 -7.94 -0.41
C ASP A 27 9.83 -7.56 0.41
N CYS A 28 8.63 -7.94 -0.06
CA CYS A 28 7.39 -7.79 0.68
C CYS A 28 7.41 -8.57 1.99
N ALA A 29 7.93 -9.80 2.00
CA ALA A 29 8.08 -10.59 3.23
C ALA A 29 9.04 -9.91 4.22
N ASN A 30 10.23 -9.52 3.74
CA ASN A 30 11.24 -8.88 4.57
C ASN A 30 10.81 -7.52 5.12
N ILE A 31 10.07 -6.72 4.34
CA ILE A 31 9.58 -5.43 4.82
C ILE A 31 8.43 -5.59 5.83
N ILE A 32 7.61 -6.64 5.73
CA ILE A 32 6.60 -6.96 6.75
C ILE A 32 7.31 -7.28 8.07
N LEU A 33 8.32 -8.16 8.04
CA LEU A 33 9.16 -8.46 9.20
C LEU A 33 9.81 -7.21 9.78
N ALA A 34 10.43 -6.39 8.93
CA ALA A 34 11.04 -5.13 9.35
C ALA A 34 10.02 -4.16 9.96
N SER A 35 8.79 -4.12 9.43
CA SER A 35 7.72 -3.28 9.99
C SER A 35 7.19 -3.76 11.35
N GLY A 36 7.56 -4.97 11.80
CA GLY A 36 7.09 -5.59 13.04
C GLY A 36 5.91 -6.56 12.87
N GLY A 37 5.53 -6.89 11.63
CA GLY A 37 4.51 -7.90 11.34
C GLY A 37 5.08 -9.30 11.07
N SER A 38 4.20 -10.26 10.83
CA SER A 38 4.54 -11.63 10.44
C SER A 38 3.99 -11.93 9.04
N PRO A 39 4.82 -12.21 8.02
CA PRO A 39 4.33 -12.46 6.66
C PRO A 39 3.90 -13.92 6.43
N ILE A 40 2.84 -14.11 5.65
CA ILE A 40 2.53 -15.38 5.00
C ILE A 40 2.15 -15.15 3.53
N MET A 41 2.76 -15.90 2.61
CA MET A 41 2.70 -15.66 1.15
C MET A 41 1.98 -16.79 0.40
N ALA A 42 0.94 -17.37 1.00
CA ALA A 42 0.19 -18.48 0.41
C ALA A 42 -0.67 -17.99 -0.77
N ASP A 43 -0.57 -18.62 -1.93
CA ASP A 43 -1.35 -18.24 -3.12
C ASP A 43 -2.10 -19.42 -3.76
N ASP A 44 -2.06 -20.61 -3.14
CA ASP A 44 -2.74 -21.79 -3.65
C ASP A 44 -4.21 -21.80 -3.21
N ILE A 45 -5.10 -22.01 -4.19
CA ILE A 45 -6.55 -22.00 -3.98
C ILE A 45 -7.02 -23.01 -2.92
N ASN A 46 -6.27 -24.08 -2.69
CA ASN A 46 -6.63 -25.14 -1.75
C ASN A 46 -6.36 -24.78 -0.28
N GLU A 47 -5.56 -23.75 -0.01
CA GLU A 47 -5.23 -23.32 1.36
C GLU A 47 -5.54 -21.84 1.63
N VAL A 48 -5.71 -21.03 0.57
CA VAL A 48 -5.76 -19.57 0.67
C VAL A 48 -6.83 -19.06 1.64
N THR A 49 -7.98 -19.73 1.72
CA THR A 49 -9.07 -19.34 2.63
C THR A 49 -8.73 -19.65 4.08
N ASP A 50 -8.04 -20.75 4.36
CA ASP A 50 -7.67 -21.15 5.71
C ASP A 50 -6.59 -20.23 6.25
N ILE A 51 -5.59 -19.93 5.42
CA ILE A 51 -4.55 -18.94 5.73
C ILE A 51 -5.14 -17.56 5.97
N THR A 52 -6.07 -17.12 5.10
CA THR A 52 -6.73 -15.83 5.29
C THR A 52 -7.52 -15.77 6.59
N ALA A 53 -8.21 -16.85 6.97
CA ALA A 53 -9.08 -16.87 8.16
C ALA A 53 -8.32 -16.61 9.48
N ILE A 54 -7.05 -17.00 9.55
CA ILE A 54 -6.20 -16.84 10.75
C ILE A 54 -5.35 -15.56 10.72
N SER A 55 -5.42 -14.79 9.63
CA SER A 55 -4.59 -13.59 9.44
C SER A 55 -5.22 -12.35 10.08
N SER A 56 -4.39 -11.33 10.31
CA SER A 56 -4.80 -10.01 10.81
C SER A 56 -5.13 -9.03 9.68
N ALA A 57 -4.55 -9.23 8.49
CA ALA A 57 -4.84 -8.45 7.30
C ALA A 57 -4.56 -9.27 6.02
N LEU A 58 -5.19 -8.87 4.93
CA LEU A 58 -4.95 -9.41 3.59
C LEU A 58 -4.41 -8.31 2.68
N VAL A 59 -3.34 -8.59 1.95
CA VAL A 59 -2.78 -7.73 0.90
C VAL A 59 -2.93 -8.45 -0.44
N LEU A 60 -3.67 -7.82 -1.37
CA LEU A 60 -3.84 -8.30 -2.73
C LEU A 60 -3.10 -7.36 -3.68
N ASN A 61 -2.07 -7.86 -4.36
CA ASN A 61 -1.29 -7.10 -5.33
C ASN A 61 -1.36 -7.76 -6.71
N MET A 62 -1.82 -7.00 -7.72
CA MET A 62 -2.03 -7.51 -9.08
C MET A 62 -0.76 -7.61 -9.94
N GLY A 63 0.43 -7.40 -9.39
CA GLY A 63 1.67 -7.57 -10.15
C GLY A 63 1.81 -9.01 -10.68
N THR A 64 2.44 -9.17 -11.85
CA THR A 64 2.64 -10.49 -12.51
C THR A 64 1.42 -11.44 -12.50
N LEU A 65 0.23 -10.88 -12.70
CA LEU A 65 -1.05 -11.59 -12.60
C LEU A 65 -1.14 -12.81 -13.54
N ASN A 66 -1.70 -13.89 -13.02
CA ASN A 66 -2.08 -15.10 -13.77
C ASN A 66 -3.43 -15.65 -13.27
N GLU A 67 -4.04 -16.56 -14.02
CA GLU A 67 -5.37 -17.12 -13.71
C GLU A 67 -5.42 -17.83 -12.35
N ARG A 68 -4.38 -18.57 -11.97
CA ARG A 68 -4.31 -19.25 -10.66
C ARG A 68 -4.40 -18.23 -9.52
N THR A 69 -3.56 -17.20 -9.57
CA THR A 69 -3.54 -16.15 -8.54
C THR A 69 -4.84 -15.33 -8.53
N ALA A 70 -5.49 -15.12 -9.68
CA ALA A 70 -6.77 -14.41 -9.75
C ALA A 70 -7.88 -15.12 -8.97
N LEU A 71 -7.99 -16.44 -9.10
CA LEU A 71 -8.94 -17.26 -8.35
C LEU A 71 -8.66 -17.18 -6.84
N SER A 72 -7.39 -17.30 -6.45
CA SER A 72 -6.97 -17.19 -5.05
C SER A 72 -7.24 -15.82 -4.45
N MET A 73 -7.02 -14.73 -5.20
CA MET A 73 -7.32 -13.36 -4.77
C MET A 73 -8.82 -13.18 -4.46
N LEU A 74 -9.70 -13.69 -5.32
CA LEU A 74 -11.15 -13.63 -5.10
C LEU A 74 -11.57 -14.46 -3.87
N ALA A 75 -11.07 -15.69 -3.74
CA ALA A 75 -11.38 -16.55 -2.60
C ALA A 75 -10.88 -15.95 -1.28
N ALA A 76 -9.64 -15.46 -1.25
CA ALA A 76 -9.04 -14.78 -0.11
C ALA A 76 -9.82 -13.52 0.26
N GLY A 77 -10.10 -12.65 -0.72
CA GLY A 77 -10.82 -11.39 -0.48
C GLY A 77 -12.20 -11.63 0.14
N LYS A 78 -12.97 -12.57 -0.40
CA LYS A 78 -14.29 -12.95 0.15
C LYS A 78 -14.16 -13.48 1.57
N LYS A 79 -13.16 -14.34 1.82
CA LYS A 79 -12.91 -14.89 3.14
C LYS A 79 -12.50 -13.81 4.15
N ALA A 80 -11.64 -12.87 3.76
CA ALA A 80 -11.25 -11.74 4.58
C ALA A 80 -12.46 -10.89 4.97
N ASN A 81 -13.35 -10.58 4.01
CA ASN A 81 -14.59 -9.84 4.31
C ASN A 81 -15.52 -10.60 5.25
N GLN A 82 -15.69 -11.92 5.07
CA GLN A 82 -16.47 -12.75 5.99
C GLN A 82 -15.92 -12.73 7.41
N CYS A 83 -14.60 -12.67 7.56
CA CYS A 83 -13.90 -12.60 8.85
C CYS A 83 -13.77 -11.17 9.40
N GLY A 84 -14.21 -10.14 8.67
CA GLY A 84 -14.05 -8.74 9.05
C GLY A 84 -12.60 -8.25 9.04
N LEU A 85 -11.72 -8.90 8.27
CA LEU A 85 -10.30 -8.55 8.18
C LEU A 85 -10.09 -7.37 7.22
N PRO A 86 -9.19 -6.43 7.54
CA PRO A 86 -8.85 -5.37 6.62
C PRO A 86 -8.15 -5.92 5.37
N VAL A 87 -8.59 -5.44 4.21
CA VAL A 87 -8.02 -5.82 2.90
C VAL A 87 -7.37 -4.61 2.24
N VAL A 88 -6.10 -4.74 1.89
CA VAL A 88 -5.31 -3.76 1.14
C VAL A 88 -5.21 -4.22 -0.31
N PHE A 89 -5.57 -3.36 -1.25
CA PHE A 89 -5.53 -3.64 -2.67
C PHE A 89 -4.51 -2.75 -3.39
N ASP A 90 -3.57 -3.37 -4.10
CA ASP A 90 -2.57 -2.73 -4.95
C ASP A 90 -2.82 -3.12 -6.42
N PRO A 91 -3.53 -2.28 -7.20
CA PRO A 91 -4.02 -2.58 -8.55
C PRO A 91 -2.93 -2.35 -9.60
N VAL A 92 -1.70 -2.82 -9.34
CA VAL A 92 -0.53 -2.57 -10.19
C VAL A 92 -0.84 -2.80 -11.66
N GLY A 93 -0.73 -1.74 -12.46
CA GLY A 93 -0.97 -1.80 -13.90
C GLY A 93 -2.39 -2.25 -14.29
N ALA A 94 -3.42 -2.02 -13.47
CA ALA A 94 -4.80 -2.42 -13.76
C ALA A 94 -5.28 -1.97 -15.15
N GLY A 95 -4.84 -0.80 -15.62
CA GLY A 95 -5.16 -0.28 -16.96
C GLY A 95 -4.36 -0.89 -18.13
N ALA A 96 -3.36 -1.73 -17.89
CA ALA A 96 -2.37 -2.11 -18.90
C ALA A 96 -2.82 -3.19 -19.89
N SER A 97 -3.75 -4.08 -19.51
CA SER A 97 -4.24 -5.15 -20.39
C SER A 97 -5.69 -5.51 -20.09
N ALA A 98 -6.42 -6.06 -21.07
CA ALA A 98 -7.83 -6.44 -20.90
C ALA A 98 -8.05 -7.40 -19.71
N PHE A 99 -7.12 -8.34 -19.51
CA PHE A 99 -7.17 -9.27 -18.38
C PHE A 99 -7.04 -8.57 -17.03
N ARG A 100 -6.08 -7.63 -16.89
CA ARG A 100 -5.91 -6.83 -15.66
C ARG A 100 -7.11 -5.95 -15.39
N LYS A 101 -7.66 -5.30 -16.44
CA LYS A 101 -8.86 -4.45 -16.32
C LYS A 101 -10.05 -5.24 -15.78
N LYS A 102 -10.34 -6.38 -16.42
CA LYS A 102 -11.46 -7.26 -16.03
C LYS A 102 -11.34 -7.69 -14.57
N LEU A 103 -10.17 -8.19 -14.17
CA LEU A 103 -9.99 -8.66 -12.79
C LEU A 103 -10.05 -7.52 -11.77
N ALA A 104 -9.47 -6.35 -12.07
CA ALA A 104 -9.51 -5.22 -11.15
C ALA A 104 -10.95 -4.77 -10.85
N TYR A 105 -11.81 -4.72 -11.87
CA TYR A 105 -13.23 -4.41 -11.67
C TYR A 105 -13.98 -5.53 -10.95
N GLN A 106 -13.73 -6.79 -11.32
CA GLN A 106 -14.31 -7.92 -10.61
C GLN A 106 -13.95 -7.92 -9.11
N LEU A 107 -12.68 -7.64 -8.79
CA LEU A 107 -12.23 -7.52 -7.40
C LEU A 107 -12.90 -6.35 -6.66
N LEU A 108 -13.04 -5.19 -7.30
CA LEU A 108 -13.75 -4.04 -6.73
C LEU A 108 -15.25 -4.28 -6.50
N GLU A 109 -15.87 -5.10 -7.34
CA GLU A 109 -17.28 -5.46 -7.22
C GLU A 109 -17.50 -6.51 -6.11
N GLU A 110 -16.63 -7.52 -6.05
CA GLU A 110 -16.84 -8.68 -5.18
C GLU A 110 -16.19 -8.55 -3.78
N ILE A 111 -15.23 -7.65 -3.62
CA ILE A 111 -14.44 -7.49 -2.38
C ILE A 111 -14.57 -6.07 -1.81
N GLN A 112 -14.88 -5.97 -0.53
CA GLN A 112 -14.83 -4.72 0.23
C GLN A 112 -13.39 -4.46 0.69
N PHE A 113 -12.73 -3.49 0.08
CA PHE A 113 -11.39 -3.08 0.46
C PHE A 113 -11.40 -2.06 1.59
N SER A 114 -10.50 -2.23 2.56
CA SER A 114 -10.25 -1.22 3.58
C SER A 114 -9.30 -0.14 3.06
N VAL A 115 -8.34 -0.51 2.21
CA VAL A 115 -7.39 0.41 1.59
C VAL A 115 -7.19 0.06 0.13
N ILE A 116 -7.25 1.05 -0.76
CA ILE A 116 -6.84 0.94 -2.16
C ILE A 116 -5.63 1.85 -2.34
N LYS A 117 -4.47 1.26 -2.68
CA LYS A 117 -3.19 1.95 -2.78
C LYS A 117 -2.62 1.81 -4.19
N GLY A 118 -2.35 2.93 -4.85
CA GLY A 118 -1.80 2.94 -6.21
C GLY A 118 -1.22 4.31 -6.56
N ASN A 119 -0.62 4.43 -7.73
CA ASN A 119 -0.31 5.76 -8.26
C ASN A 119 -1.60 6.46 -8.76
N ILE A 120 -1.52 7.76 -9.01
CA ILE A 120 -2.67 8.56 -9.47
C ILE A 120 -3.34 8.00 -10.72
N SER A 121 -2.59 7.47 -11.69
CA SER A 121 -3.12 6.92 -12.93
C SER A 121 -3.92 5.63 -12.67
N GLU A 122 -3.42 4.76 -11.79
CA GLU A 122 -4.12 3.54 -11.37
C GLU A 122 -5.40 3.87 -10.60
N ILE A 123 -5.36 4.84 -9.68
CA ILE A 123 -6.54 5.24 -8.91
C ILE A 123 -7.59 5.92 -9.80
N LYS A 124 -7.18 6.79 -10.74
CA LYS A 124 -8.08 7.38 -11.75
C LYS A 124 -8.72 6.31 -12.63
N PHE A 125 -7.94 5.31 -13.04
CA PHE A 125 -8.45 4.18 -13.82
C PHE A 125 -9.55 3.43 -13.07
N LEU A 126 -9.31 3.04 -11.80
CA LEU A 126 -10.32 2.37 -10.99
C LEU A 126 -11.56 3.25 -10.74
N ALA A 127 -11.35 4.53 -10.47
CA ALA A 127 -12.45 5.47 -10.20
C ALA A 127 -13.34 5.74 -11.41
N ALA A 128 -12.81 5.62 -12.64
CA ALA A 128 -13.55 5.82 -13.88
C ALA A 128 -14.63 4.76 -14.11
N GLY A 129 -14.42 3.54 -13.61
CA GLY A 129 -15.34 2.41 -13.73
C GLY A 129 -15.34 1.74 -15.11
N GLU A 130 -15.98 0.57 -15.18
CA GLU A 130 -16.08 -0.21 -16.41
C GLU A 130 -16.88 0.55 -17.49
N GLY A 131 -16.36 0.59 -18.73
CA GLY A 131 -17.03 1.22 -19.88
C GLY A 131 -16.56 2.64 -20.26
N LYS A 132 -15.71 3.29 -19.45
CA LYS A 132 -15.01 4.52 -19.86
C LYS A 132 -13.58 4.18 -20.27
N THR A 133 -13.30 4.21 -21.57
CA THR A 133 -11.93 4.21 -22.11
C THR A 133 -11.27 5.57 -21.82
N ALA A 134 -10.98 5.84 -20.56
CA ALA A 134 -9.90 6.77 -20.27
C ALA A 134 -8.61 6.09 -20.73
N GLY A 135 -7.94 6.68 -21.71
CA GLY A 135 -6.67 6.20 -22.23
C GLY A 135 -5.71 5.88 -21.08
N VAL A 136 -4.88 4.86 -21.28
CA VAL A 136 -3.80 4.47 -20.34
C VAL A 136 -2.66 5.52 -20.35
N ASP A 137 -2.95 6.72 -20.85
CA ASP A 137 -2.02 7.82 -21.00
C ASP A 137 -1.96 8.53 -19.66
N ALA A 138 -1.14 7.97 -18.76
CA ALA A 138 -0.57 8.71 -17.65
C ALA A 138 0.13 9.94 -18.24
N CYS A 139 -0.57 11.07 -18.29
CA CYS A 139 0.03 12.32 -18.72
C CYS A 139 0.97 12.76 -17.59
N GLU A 140 2.17 13.24 -17.94
CA GLU A 140 3.14 13.76 -16.95
C GLU A 140 2.56 14.86 -16.03
N GLY A 141 1.41 15.46 -16.41
CA GLY A 141 0.62 16.40 -15.61
C GLY A 141 -0.23 15.79 -14.49
N ASP A 142 -0.25 14.47 -14.30
CA ASP A 142 -1.02 13.82 -13.23
C ASP A 142 -0.30 13.76 -11.87
N LYS A 143 0.97 14.17 -11.79
CA LYS A 143 1.72 14.17 -10.53
C LYS A 143 1.01 15.03 -9.48
N VAL A 144 0.98 14.54 -8.24
CA VAL A 144 0.54 15.35 -7.09
C VAL A 144 1.60 16.42 -6.82
N THR A 145 1.16 17.67 -6.81
CA THR A 145 1.95 18.89 -6.59
C THR A 145 1.22 19.75 -5.57
N GLU A 146 1.90 20.74 -4.99
CA GLU A 146 1.25 21.68 -4.07
C GLU A 146 0.05 22.39 -4.71
N ASP A 147 0.16 22.75 -5.98
CA ASP A 147 -0.88 23.50 -6.71
C ASP A 147 -2.16 22.68 -6.93
N ASN A 148 -2.05 21.36 -7.11
CA ASN A 148 -3.19 20.48 -7.37
C ASN A 148 -3.60 19.61 -6.17
N LEU A 149 -2.88 19.70 -5.05
CA LEU A 149 -3.04 18.82 -3.88
C LEU A 149 -4.49 18.75 -3.40
N LYS A 150 -5.16 19.90 -3.29
CA LYS A 150 -6.55 19.98 -2.84
C LYS A 150 -7.51 19.28 -3.81
N GLY A 151 -7.32 19.47 -5.12
CA GLY A 151 -8.15 18.81 -6.14
C GLY A 151 -7.97 17.29 -6.16
N VAL A 152 -6.73 16.81 -5.96
CA VAL A 152 -6.45 15.37 -5.82
C VAL A 152 -7.04 14.83 -4.51
N ALA A 153 -6.99 15.60 -3.43
CA ALA A 153 -7.64 15.24 -2.16
C ALA A 153 -9.16 15.12 -2.29
N ASP A 154 -9.82 16.08 -2.93
CA ASP A 154 -11.27 16.03 -3.16
C ASP A 154 -11.64 14.82 -4.03
N PHE A 155 -10.84 14.52 -5.06
CA PHE A 155 -11.01 13.31 -5.87
C PHE A 155 -10.86 12.02 -5.05
N ALA A 156 -9.83 11.93 -4.20
CA ALA A 156 -9.60 10.76 -3.35
C ALA A 156 -10.71 10.58 -2.30
N LYS A 157 -11.19 11.69 -1.69
CA LYS A 157 -12.33 11.69 -0.75
C LYS A 157 -13.61 11.20 -1.43
N GLU A 158 -13.88 11.65 -2.66
CA GLU A 158 -15.05 11.19 -3.41
C GLU A 158 -14.96 9.72 -3.80
N PHE A 159 -13.79 9.26 -4.26
CA PHE A 159 -13.60 7.83 -4.55
C PHE A 159 -13.71 6.97 -3.29
N SER A 160 -13.18 7.45 -2.16
CA SER A 160 -13.32 6.81 -0.85
C SER A 160 -14.78 6.64 -0.44
N LYS A 161 -15.62 7.67 -0.61
CA LYS A 161 -17.07 7.58 -0.31
C LYS A 161 -17.77 6.53 -1.17
N ARG A 162 -17.37 6.38 -2.42
CA ARG A 162 -17.95 5.42 -3.36
C ARG A 162 -17.60 3.97 -3.02
N THR A 163 -16.37 3.71 -2.59
CA THR A 163 -15.89 2.34 -2.32
C THR A 163 -15.94 1.95 -0.85
N GLY A 164 -16.10 2.92 0.06
CA GLY A 164 -15.93 2.71 1.50
C GLY A 164 -14.47 2.48 1.93
N SER A 165 -13.50 2.64 1.03
CA SER A 165 -12.09 2.37 1.27
C SER A 165 -11.31 3.64 1.55
N VAL A 166 -10.25 3.55 2.34
CA VAL A 166 -9.20 4.59 2.35
C VAL A 166 -8.43 4.53 1.04
N ILE A 167 -8.19 5.67 0.42
CA ILE A 167 -7.47 5.80 -0.85
C ILE A 167 -6.07 6.35 -0.58
N ALA A 168 -5.04 5.58 -0.94
CA ALA A 168 -3.64 5.99 -0.83
C ALA A 168 -3.03 6.18 -2.23
N ILE A 169 -2.84 7.43 -2.62
CA ILE A 169 -2.25 7.84 -3.89
C ILE A 169 -0.77 8.13 -3.68
N THR A 170 0.10 7.32 -4.28
CA THR A 170 1.56 7.51 -4.12
C THR A 170 2.20 8.33 -5.23
N GLY A 171 3.18 9.16 -4.88
CA GLY A 171 3.84 10.10 -5.78
C GLY A 171 5.01 10.85 -5.14
N ALA A 172 5.29 12.07 -5.60
CA ALA A 172 6.26 12.95 -4.95
C ALA A 172 5.69 13.56 -3.65
N ILE A 173 4.39 13.83 -3.64
CA ILE A 173 3.58 14.03 -2.46
C ILE A 173 2.62 12.85 -2.43
N ASP A 174 2.71 12.03 -1.39
CA ASP A 174 1.74 10.95 -1.19
C ASP A 174 0.49 11.52 -0.52
N LEU A 175 -0.67 11.01 -0.90
CA LEU A 175 -1.96 11.43 -0.35
C LEU A 175 -2.71 10.20 0.19
N VAL A 176 -3.20 10.27 1.42
CA VAL A 176 -4.02 9.21 2.04
C VAL A 176 -5.32 9.81 2.54
N ALA A 177 -6.45 9.43 1.96
CA ALA A 177 -7.75 10.03 2.26
C ALA A 177 -8.84 9.00 2.56
N ASP A 178 -9.71 9.32 3.51
CA ASP A 178 -11.03 8.70 3.64
C ASP A 178 -12.10 9.64 3.04
N GLY A 179 -13.39 9.37 3.28
CA GLY A 179 -14.47 10.23 2.76
C GLY A 179 -14.49 11.67 3.31
N ASN A 180 -13.73 11.97 4.37
CA ASN A 180 -13.81 13.23 5.11
C ASN A 180 -12.46 13.96 5.22
N LEU A 181 -11.42 13.24 5.61
CA LEU A 181 -10.08 13.74 5.91
C LEU A 181 -9.06 13.22 4.92
N ALA A 182 -8.03 14.00 4.66
CA ALA A 182 -6.88 13.62 3.87
C ALA A 182 -5.58 13.97 4.60
N TYR A 183 -4.59 13.10 4.45
CA TYR A 183 -3.21 13.33 4.85
C TYR A 183 -2.37 13.52 3.60
N ALA A 184 -1.62 14.62 3.53
CA ALA A 184 -0.56 14.77 2.54
C ALA A 184 0.79 14.52 3.20
N VAL A 185 1.57 13.59 2.65
CA VAL A 185 2.87 13.15 3.16
C VAL A 185 3.95 13.55 2.15
N ARG A 186 4.96 14.27 2.63
CA ARG A 186 6.07 14.81 1.85
C ARG A 186 7.40 14.14 2.19
N ASN A 187 7.33 12.98 2.83
CA ASN A 187 8.49 12.15 3.04
C ASN A 187 8.83 11.32 1.80
N GLY A 188 10.06 10.82 1.74
CA GLY A 188 10.51 9.91 0.70
C GLY A 188 11.74 10.42 -0.02
N HIS A 189 12.28 9.58 -0.91
CA HIS A 189 13.41 9.96 -1.74
C HIS A 189 13.29 9.36 -3.14
N ILE A 190 13.75 10.10 -4.17
CA ILE A 190 13.64 9.66 -5.57
C ILE A 190 14.31 8.29 -5.82
N MET A 191 15.33 7.94 -5.03
CA MET A 191 16.01 6.64 -5.08
C MET A 191 15.08 5.45 -4.81
N MET A 192 13.96 5.64 -4.12
CA MET A 192 12.93 4.60 -3.92
C MET A 192 12.35 4.11 -5.26
N SER A 193 12.25 4.99 -6.27
CA SER A 193 11.79 4.60 -7.62
C SER A 193 12.80 3.74 -8.38
N ARG A 194 14.05 3.64 -7.89
CA ARG A 194 15.13 2.85 -8.51
C ARG A 194 15.23 1.43 -7.95
N ILE A 195 14.40 1.09 -6.96
CA ILE A 195 14.27 -0.25 -6.40
C ILE A 195 12.94 -0.82 -6.87
N THR A 196 12.98 -1.97 -7.54
CA THR A 196 11.76 -2.67 -7.94
C THR A 196 10.91 -2.99 -6.71
N GLY A 197 9.60 -2.80 -6.80
CA GLY A 197 8.68 -3.22 -5.74
C GLY A 197 8.57 -2.32 -4.52
N THR A 198 9.13 -1.11 -4.49
CA THR A 198 8.90 -0.18 -3.35
C THR A 198 7.43 0.15 -3.14
N GLY A 199 6.65 0.26 -4.22
CA GLY A 199 5.20 0.38 -4.16
C GLY A 199 4.52 -0.84 -3.52
N CYS A 200 4.95 -2.05 -3.90
CA CYS A 200 4.43 -3.32 -3.38
C CYS A 200 4.81 -3.53 -1.92
N MET A 201 6.05 -3.19 -1.55
CA MET A 201 6.52 -3.15 -0.17
C MET A 201 5.67 -2.21 0.68
N LEU A 202 5.29 -1.04 0.16
CA LEU A 202 4.39 -0.14 0.88
C LEU A 202 2.97 -0.73 1.05
N ALA A 203 2.43 -1.48 0.07
CA ALA A 203 1.17 -2.20 0.27
C ALA A 203 1.29 -3.25 1.38
N ALA A 204 2.42 -3.97 1.43
CA ALA A 204 2.73 -4.94 2.46
C ALA A 204 2.88 -4.31 3.86
N VAL A 205 3.61 -3.19 3.99
CA VAL A 205 3.71 -2.39 5.23
C VAL A 205 2.34 -1.87 5.65
N THR A 206 1.53 -1.39 4.70
CA THR A 206 0.17 -0.93 4.97
C THR A 206 -0.67 -2.08 5.55
N GLY A 207 -0.52 -3.31 5.04
CA GLY A 207 -1.13 -4.52 5.60
C GLY A 207 -0.78 -4.74 7.07
N SER A 208 0.50 -4.65 7.45
CA SER A 208 0.91 -4.73 8.86
C SER A 208 0.22 -3.66 9.70
N TYR A 209 0.22 -2.42 9.22
CA TYR A 209 -0.29 -1.28 9.98
C TYR A 209 -1.81 -1.36 10.19
N VAL A 210 -2.58 -1.69 9.17
CA VAL A 210 -4.05 -1.81 9.29
C VAL A 210 -4.46 -3.08 10.05
N GLY A 211 -3.70 -4.18 9.91
CA GLY A 211 -3.95 -5.42 10.65
C GLY A 211 -3.77 -5.27 12.16
N ALA A 212 -2.81 -4.45 12.59
CA ALA A 212 -2.65 -4.12 14.01
C ALA A 212 -3.60 -3.01 14.50
N ASN A 213 -4.25 -2.27 13.60
CA ASN A 213 -5.06 -1.10 13.89
C ASN A 213 -6.41 -1.09 13.15
N PRO A 214 -7.24 -2.15 13.26
CA PRO A 214 -8.47 -2.28 12.46
C PRO A 214 -9.49 -1.15 12.73
N GLY A 215 -9.47 -0.54 13.91
CA GLY A 215 -10.33 0.60 14.27
C GLY A 215 -9.82 1.97 13.80
N SER A 216 -8.71 2.05 13.05
CA SER A 216 -8.08 3.32 12.67
C SER A 216 -7.41 3.27 11.30
N ILE A 217 -8.11 2.69 10.30
CA ILE A 217 -7.58 2.43 8.95
C ILE A 217 -6.92 3.66 8.32
N LEU A 218 -7.58 4.84 8.31
CA LEU A 218 -7.00 6.06 7.72
C LEU A 218 -5.66 6.44 8.35
N LYS A 219 -5.60 6.51 9.69
CA LYS A 219 -4.38 6.86 10.41
C LYS A 219 -3.30 5.80 10.25
N ALA A 220 -3.69 4.52 10.22
CA ALA A 220 -2.78 3.41 10.01
C ALA A 220 -2.14 3.44 8.61
N SER A 221 -2.93 3.70 7.57
CA SER A 221 -2.43 3.89 6.20
C SER A 221 -1.54 5.12 6.08
N ALA A 222 -1.92 6.26 6.67
CA ALA A 222 -1.11 7.47 6.66
C ALA A 222 0.24 7.27 7.39
N ALA A 223 0.23 6.56 8.53
CA ALA A 223 1.44 6.21 9.26
C ALA A 223 2.35 5.26 8.47
N ALA A 224 1.80 4.27 7.76
CA ALA A 224 2.57 3.37 6.91
C ALA A 224 3.28 4.12 5.77
N VAL A 225 2.56 5.03 5.09
CA VAL A 225 3.10 5.87 4.02
C VAL A 225 4.19 6.81 4.56
N CYS A 226 3.90 7.52 5.66
CA CYS A 226 4.85 8.42 6.31
C CYS A 226 6.10 7.69 6.81
N GLY A 227 5.93 6.53 7.45
CA GLY A 227 7.01 5.71 7.96
C GLY A 227 7.91 5.20 6.84
N MET A 228 7.34 4.63 5.78
CA MET A 228 8.10 4.14 4.63
C MET A 228 8.84 5.28 3.91
N GLY A 229 8.19 6.43 3.75
CA GLY A 229 8.82 7.63 3.18
C GLY A 229 10.01 8.11 4.01
N LEU A 230 9.84 8.23 5.33
CA LEU A 230 10.92 8.63 6.24
C LEU A 230 12.08 7.64 6.20
N CYS A 231 11.80 6.34 6.20
CA CYS A 231 12.82 5.30 6.05
C CYS A 231 13.58 5.47 4.73
N GLY A 232 12.90 5.84 3.65
CA GLY A 232 13.53 6.16 2.37
C GLY A 232 14.51 7.34 2.42
N GLU A 233 14.18 8.40 3.16
CA GLU A 233 15.08 9.54 3.39
C GLU A 233 16.31 9.15 4.22
N LEU A 234 16.07 8.48 5.35
CA LEU A 234 17.13 8.07 6.27
C LEU A 234 18.10 7.08 5.61
N ALA A 235 17.57 6.13 4.83
CA ALA A 235 18.36 5.19 4.07
C ALA A 235 19.23 5.91 3.04
N TYR A 236 18.73 6.97 2.39
CA TYR A 236 19.49 7.70 1.39
C TYR A 236 20.61 8.55 2.02
N LYS A 237 20.33 9.13 3.19
CA LYS A 237 21.36 9.84 3.97
C LYS A 237 22.53 8.93 4.30
N LYS A 238 22.26 7.68 4.73
CA LYS A 238 23.30 6.67 4.99
C LYS A 238 24.00 6.20 3.72
N LEU A 239 23.24 5.95 2.65
CA LEU A 239 23.78 5.54 1.36
C LEU A 239 24.83 6.53 0.86
N SER A 240 24.54 7.83 0.97
CA SER A 240 25.41 8.92 0.53
C SER A 240 26.75 8.93 1.26
N GLN A 241 26.78 8.52 2.54
CA GLN A 241 28.00 8.40 3.33
C GLN A 241 28.82 7.15 2.97
N LEU A 242 28.15 6.09 2.54
CA LEU A 242 28.77 4.82 2.16
C LEU A 242 29.19 4.75 0.68
N HIS A 243 28.82 5.74 -0.13
CA HIS A 243 28.96 5.72 -1.59
C HIS A 243 28.38 4.45 -2.24
N GLY A 244 27.28 3.92 -1.68
CA GLY A 244 26.65 2.69 -2.13
C GLY A 244 25.73 2.85 -3.35
N GLY A 245 25.38 1.73 -3.99
CA GLY A 245 24.44 1.67 -5.12
C GLY A 245 23.00 1.30 -4.73
N THR A 246 22.16 1.01 -5.72
CA THR A 246 20.76 0.61 -5.53
C THR A 246 20.59 -0.64 -4.64
N GLY A 247 21.49 -1.63 -4.78
CA GLY A 247 21.48 -2.81 -3.92
C GLY A 247 21.66 -2.47 -2.43
N THR A 248 22.63 -1.60 -2.13
CA THR A 248 22.87 -1.09 -0.77
C THR A 248 21.67 -0.28 -0.27
N TYR A 249 21.08 0.55 -1.13
CA TYR A 249 19.91 1.35 -0.76
C TYR A 249 18.69 0.49 -0.40
N ARG A 250 18.43 -0.59 -1.15
CA ARG A 250 17.36 -1.56 -0.84
C ARG A 250 17.55 -2.16 0.56
N MET A 251 18.77 -2.58 0.89
CA MET A 251 19.10 -3.09 2.22
C MET A 251 18.86 -2.03 3.30
N LEU A 252 19.42 -0.83 3.11
CA LEU A 252 19.27 0.27 4.06
C LEU A 252 17.81 0.69 4.26
N LEU A 253 16.97 0.63 3.23
CA LEU A 253 15.53 0.92 3.34
C LEU A 253 14.84 -0.07 4.30
N ILE A 254 15.14 -1.36 4.17
CA ILE A 254 14.60 -2.41 5.05
C ILE A 254 15.16 -2.23 6.47
N ASP A 255 16.45 -1.93 6.60
CA ASP A 255 17.10 -1.67 7.90
C ASP A 255 16.48 -0.46 8.62
N GLU A 256 16.23 0.65 7.92
CA GLU A 256 15.55 1.81 8.51
C GLU A 256 14.13 1.47 8.93
N MET A 257 13.41 0.66 8.14
CA MET A 257 12.07 0.20 8.53
C MET A 257 12.11 -0.61 9.83
N SER A 258 13.10 -1.50 9.98
CA SER A 258 13.29 -2.30 11.20
C SER A 258 13.61 -1.49 12.45
N ARG A 259 14.20 -0.30 12.26
CA ARG A 259 14.63 0.59 13.34
C ARG A 259 13.65 1.73 13.59
N LEU A 260 12.72 1.97 12.67
CA LEU A 260 11.73 3.04 12.77
C LEU A 260 10.94 2.89 14.06
N ASN A 261 10.99 3.92 14.91
CA ASN A 261 10.26 4.00 16.16
C ASN A 261 9.37 5.24 16.20
N GLU A 262 8.60 5.33 17.28
CA GLU A 262 7.62 6.37 17.54
C GLU A 262 8.26 7.77 17.49
N GLN A 263 9.38 7.93 18.19
CA GLN A 263 10.15 9.18 18.24
C GLN A 263 10.67 9.59 16.85
N MET A 264 11.26 8.64 16.11
CA MET A 264 11.76 8.89 14.76
C MET A 264 10.63 9.36 13.84
N LEU A 265 9.46 8.73 13.89
CA LEU A 265 8.32 9.12 13.05
C LEU A 265 7.73 10.47 13.48
N GLU A 266 7.70 10.78 14.77
CA GLU A 266 7.23 12.07 15.27
C GLU A 266 8.16 13.22 14.87
N GLU A 267 9.47 13.04 14.98
CA GLU A 267 10.46 14.06 14.64
C GLU A 267 10.69 14.20 13.11
N GLY A 268 10.62 13.10 12.37
CA GLY A 268 10.94 13.05 10.95
C GLY A 268 9.74 13.07 10.00
N GLY A 269 8.53 12.86 10.51
CA GLY A 269 7.31 12.86 9.71
C GLY A 269 6.98 14.23 9.15
N LYS A 270 6.83 14.33 7.83
CA LYS A 270 6.46 15.53 7.09
C LYS A 270 5.06 15.33 6.51
N TYR A 271 4.04 15.55 7.33
CA TYR A 271 2.66 15.38 6.92
C TYR A 271 1.76 16.51 7.43
N GLU A 272 0.67 16.74 6.69
CA GLU A 272 -0.42 17.62 7.09
C GLU A 272 -1.75 16.89 6.95
N CYS A 273 -2.75 17.25 7.75
CA CYS A 273 -4.09 16.66 7.73
C CYS A 273 -5.13 17.77 7.48
N PHE A 274 -6.05 17.55 6.53
CA PHE A 274 -7.06 18.54 6.10
C PHE A 274 -8.31 17.93 5.44
#